data_AF-C0NDK5-F1
#
_entry.id   AF-C0NDK5-F1
#
_cell.length_a   1.000
_cell.length_b   1.000
_cell.length_c   1.000
_cell.angle_alpha   90.00
_cell.angle_beta   90.00
_cell.angle_gamma   90.00
#
_symmetry.space_group_name_H-M   'P 1'
#
loop_
_entity.id
_entity.type
_entity.pdbx_description
1 polymer ?
#
loop_
_entity_poly.entity_id
_entity_poly.type
_entity_poly.pdbx_seq_one_letter_code
_entity_poly.pdbx_strand_id
1 'polypeptide(L)'
;MYLPILQHYIFSREGGPASRIPQRATQRSKQGKLRYPYPRWEDPLFALTKPPIQQMIKQLDLFMQKDKSMQPSLRPKKIIGKPPDKRQSAIAEEPIGRERLLAHLEAEMIPYPPEELLSIGQSEYAWCEEEMIKASTELGYGRDWHRALEFVKTLHAEQGQQAQLVHDGVLEVIEFVTRQYDLVTVPPLAAKTWKMDMVSPSPEFQSAALVGGEKMVAAYPTVHMSHESKLASLRTNNIHFSHSTGFHEVIPDHHLQLYMNVRHRTYRALFYTPFWIEGGAMYWEMLFWDKKFPTTPEDKI
;
A
#
# COMPACT_ATOMS: atom_id res chain seq x y z
N MET A 1 -3.59 9.85 4.15
CA MET A 1 -4.73 9.00 3.74
C MET A 1 -5.42 9.42 2.42
N TYR A 2 -4.97 10.46 1.68
CA TYR A 2 -5.58 10.85 0.37
C TYR A 2 -4.90 10.28 -0.88
N LEU A 3 -3.80 9.51 -0.74
CA LEU A 3 -3.06 8.94 -1.87
C LEU A 3 -3.82 7.82 -2.63
N PRO A 4 -4.58 6.91 -1.99
CA PRO A 4 -5.21 5.79 -2.70
C PRO A 4 -6.26 6.22 -3.74
N ILE A 5 -7.14 7.16 -3.37
CA ILE A 5 -8.23 7.66 -4.23
C ILE A 5 -7.68 8.27 -5.53
N LEU A 6 -6.59 9.06 -5.43
CA LEU A 6 -5.93 9.64 -6.60
C LEU A 6 -5.18 8.59 -7.42
N GLN A 7 -4.57 7.60 -6.77
CA GLN A 7 -3.83 6.55 -7.45
C GLN A 7 -4.77 5.67 -8.30
N HIS A 8 -5.92 5.24 -7.79
CA HIS A 8 -6.89 4.47 -8.55
C HIS A 8 -7.58 5.28 -9.67
N TYR A 9 -7.82 6.59 -9.45
CA TYR A 9 -8.37 7.47 -10.48
C TYR A 9 -7.42 7.65 -11.68
N ILE A 10 -6.11 7.68 -11.43
CA ILE A 10 -5.09 7.76 -12.47
C ILE A 10 -4.95 6.41 -13.21
N PHE A 11 -4.89 5.29 -12.50
CA PHE A 11 -4.67 3.97 -13.12
C PHE A 11 -5.90 3.40 -13.85
N SER A 12 -7.13 3.72 -13.44
CA SER A 12 -8.35 3.20 -14.08
C SER A 12 -8.59 3.75 -15.50
N ARG A 13 -8.07 4.94 -15.85
CA ARG A 13 -8.23 5.51 -17.20
C ARG A 13 -7.22 5.01 -18.23
N GLU A 14 -6.09 4.43 -17.82
CA GLU A 14 -5.11 3.88 -18.77
C GLU A 14 -5.35 2.40 -19.12
N GLY A 15 -6.39 1.78 -18.56
CA GLY A 15 -6.80 0.41 -18.85
C GLY A 15 -7.46 0.23 -20.21
N GLY A 16 -6.67 0.26 -21.30
CA GLY A 16 -7.08 -0.22 -22.62
C GLY A 16 -7.44 -1.73 -22.60
N PRO A 17 -8.19 -2.23 -23.61
CA PRO A 17 -8.82 -3.54 -23.54
C PRO A 17 -7.80 -4.67 -23.72
N ALA A 18 -7.37 -5.26 -22.61
CA ALA A 18 -6.54 -6.46 -22.58
C ALA A 18 -7.39 -7.69 -22.97
N SER A 19 -7.58 -7.85 -24.28
CA SER A 19 -8.10 -9.07 -24.87
C SER A 19 -7.04 -10.19 -24.86
N ARG A 20 -7.45 -11.39 -24.43
CA ARG A 20 -6.89 -12.73 -24.73
C ARG A 20 -5.57 -13.13 -24.02
N ILE A 21 -5.69 -13.92 -22.95
CA ILE A 21 -4.65 -14.89 -22.55
C ILE A 21 -5.29 -16.30 -22.51
N PRO A 22 -4.65 -17.35 -23.05
CA PRO A 22 -5.35 -18.57 -23.48
C PRO A 22 -5.47 -19.61 -22.37
N GLN A 23 -6.63 -20.27 -22.35
CA GLN A 23 -6.91 -21.49 -21.61
C GLN A 23 -5.89 -22.59 -21.98
N ARG A 24 -5.03 -22.99 -21.05
CA ARG A 24 -4.37 -24.31 -21.10
C ARG A 24 -4.24 -24.95 -19.73
N ALA A 25 -4.65 -26.22 -19.72
CA ALA A 25 -4.25 -27.32 -18.85
C ALA A 25 -4.92 -27.43 -17.47
N THR A 26 -6.20 -27.80 -17.51
CA THR A 26 -6.72 -28.91 -16.69
C THR A 26 -5.90 -30.18 -16.92
N GLN A 27 -5.22 -30.71 -15.89
CA GLN A 27 -4.97 -32.15 -15.77
C GLN A 27 -5.26 -32.63 -14.35
N ARG A 28 -6.14 -33.63 -14.29
CA ARG A 28 -6.55 -34.42 -13.15
C ARG A 28 -5.38 -35.26 -12.64
N SER A 29 -5.19 -35.34 -11.33
CA SER A 29 -4.68 -36.54 -10.69
C SER A 29 -5.67 -37.02 -9.62
N LYS A 30 -5.97 -38.32 -9.69
CA LYS A 30 -6.78 -39.09 -8.75
C LYS A 30 -5.88 -39.53 -7.59
N GLN A 31 -6.52 -39.74 -6.43
CA GLN A 31 -6.05 -40.47 -5.24
C GLN A 31 -5.37 -39.65 -4.12
N GLY A 32 -6.00 -39.71 -2.94
CA GLY A 32 -5.30 -39.88 -1.66
C GLY A 32 -4.86 -38.60 -0.92
N LYS A 33 -5.68 -38.17 0.04
CA LYS A 33 -5.35 -37.29 1.20
C LYS A 33 -4.36 -36.15 0.92
N LEU A 34 -4.91 -34.99 0.56
CA LEU A 34 -4.22 -33.69 0.53
C LEU A 34 -3.75 -33.28 1.93
N ARG A 35 -2.56 -33.74 2.34
CA ARG A 35 -1.64 -32.87 3.07
C ARG A 35 -0.79 -32.23 1.98
N TYR A 36 -1.13 -31.02 1.56
CA TYR A 36 -0.18 -30.21 0.81
C TYR A 36 1.01 -29.97 1.76
N PRO A 37 2.22 -30.51 1.49
CA PRO A 37 3.39 -29.93 2.11
C PRO A 37 3.51 -28.55 1.48
N TYR A 38 3.26 -27.50 2.26
CA TYR A 38 3.51 -26.12 1.83
C TYR A 38 4.95 -26.08 1.30
N PRO A 39 5.17 -25.77 0.00
CA PRO A 39 6.50 -25.51 -0.48
C PRO A 39 6.99 -24.30 0.28
N ARG A 40 8.08 -24.46 1.03
CA ARG A 40 8.85 -23.34 1.54
C ARG A 40 9.23 -22.53 0.29
N TRP A 41 8.62 -21.36 0.09
CA TRP A 41 8.84 -20.52 -1.08
C TRP A 41 10.24 -19.91 -1.00
N GLU A 42 11.26 -20.72 -1.27
CA GLU A 42 12.55 -20.22 -1.68
C GLU A 42 12.42 -19.87 -3.16
N ASP A 43 12.00 -18.63 -3.46
CA ASP A 43 12.12 -18.07 -4.79
C ASP A 43 13.60 -18.19 -5.22
N PRO A 44 13.93 -18.87 -6.33
CA PRO A 44 15.30 -19.00 -6.83
C PRO A 44 15.98 -17.64 -7.07
N LEU A 45 15.21 -16.56 -7.26
CA LEU A 45 15.73 -15.18 -7.36
C LEU A 45 16.25 -14.65 -6.01
N PHE A 46 15.82 -15.23 -4.89
CA PHE A 46 16.27 -14.88 -3.54
C PHE A 46 17.44 -15.74 -3.03
N ALA A 47 17.73 -16.87 -3.65
CA ALA A 47 18.80 -17.80 -3.25
C ALA A 47 20.23 -17.32 -3.62
N LEU A 48 20.40 -16.05 -4.03
CA LEU A 48 21.71 -15.45 -4.21
C LEU A 48 22.26 -14.99 -2.85
N THR A 49 22.95 -15.92 -2.22
CA THR A 49 23.92 -15.77 -1.12
C THR A 49 24.53 -14.37 -1.06
N LYS A 50 24.05 -13.52 -0.14
CA LYS A 50 24.76 -12.30 0.24
C LYS A 50 25.72 -12.61 1.38
N PRO A 51 26.96 -12.09 1.37
CA PRO A 51 27.84 -12.21 2.52
C PRO A 51 27.24 -11.53 3.75
N PRO A 52 27.62 -11.97 4.96
CA PRO A 52 26.98 -11.56 6.21
C PRO A 52 26.95 -10.04 6.36
N ILE A 53 25.88 -9.53 6.97
CA ILE A 53 25.59 -8.10 7.23
C ILE A 53 26.83 -7.29 7.63
N GLN A 54 27.77 -7.89 8.38
CA GLN A 54 29.05 -7.29 8.76
C GLN A 54 29.91 -6.83 7.56
N GLN A 55 29.87 -7.51 6.41
CA GLN A 55 30.62 -7.11 5.22
C GLN A 55 29.98 -5.90 4.53
N MET A 56 28.64 -5.77 4.56
CA MET A 56 27.95 -4.56 4.11
C MET A 56 28.28 -3.35 4.99
N ILE A 57 28.27 -3.53 6.32
CA ILE A 57 28.67 -2.48 7.27
C ILE A 57 30.12 -2.04 7.01
N LYS A 58 31.05 -3.00 6.82
CA LYS A 58 32.45 -2.68 6.49
C LYS A 58 32.62 -1.92 5.18
N GLN A 59 31.85 -2.27 4.14
CA GLN A 59 31.89 -1.52 2.88
C GLN A 59 31.33 -0.11 3.03
N LEU A 60 30.34 0.09 3.91
CA LEU A 60 29.79 1.40 4.23
C LEU A 60 30.85 2.30 4.89
N ASP A 61 31.57 1.79 5.90
CA ASP A 61 32.65 2.54 6.55
C ASP A 61 33.76 2.90 5.56
N LEU A 62 34.13 1.98 4.65
CA LEU A 62 35.11 2.21 3.59
C LEU A 62 34.66 3.26 2.57
N PHE A 63 33.37 3.24 2.20
CA PHE A 63 32.80 4.20 1.25
C PHE A 63 32.73 5.60 1.85
N MET A 64 32.26 5.72 3.11
CA MET A 64 32.21 6.98 3.86
C MET A 64 33.61 7.57 4.11
N GLN A 65 34.65 6.74 4.23
CA GLN A 65 36.04 7.20 4.34
C GLN A 65 36.61 7.68 3.00
N LYS A 66 36.22 7.07 1.88
CA LYS A 66 36.75 7.42 0.55
C LYS A 66 36.15 8.69 -0.04
N ASP A 67 34.93 9.06 0.34
CA ASP A 67 34.19 10.13 -0.35
C ASP A 67 34.30 11.53 0.30
N LYS A 68 35.43 11.82 0.96
CA LYS A 68 35.77 13.18 1.42
C LYS A 68 36.41 14.06 0.32
N SER A 69 36.52 13.59 -0.92
CA SER A 69 37.30 14.28 -1.96
C SER A 69 36.52 14.76 -3.19
N MET A 70 35.20 14.56 -3.29
CA MET A 70 34.43 15.13 -4.41
C MET A 70 34.00 16.58 -4.15
N GLN A 71 34.89 17.52 -4.46
CA GLN A 71 34.58 18.93 -4.67
C GLN A 71 33.72 19.11 -5.95
N PRO A 72 32.84 20.13 -6.00
CA PRO A 72 31.79 20.23 -7.00
C PRO A 72 32.26 21.00 -8.24
N SER A 73 32.44 20.31 -9.36
CA SER A 73 32.75 20.96 -10.64
C SER A 73 31.97 20.35 -11.80
N LEU A 74 30.66 20.58 -11.87
CA LEU A 74 29.92 20.44 -13.14
C LEU A 74 28.94 21.62 -13.28
N ARG A 75 29.37 22.60 -14.08
CA ARG A 75 28.60 23.81 -14.43
C ARG A 75 27.33 23.41 -15.19
N PRO A 76 26.13 23.82 -14.78
CA PRO A 76 24.90 23.49 -15.48
C PRO A 76 24.76 24.34 -16.76
N LYS A 77 24.55 23.66 -17.89
CA LYS A 77 24.10 24.30 -19.14
C LYS A 77 22.72 24.92 -18.90
N LYS A 78 22.60 26.22 -19.19
CA LYS A 78 21.38 27.04 -19.13
C LYS A 78 20.21 26.33 -19.83
N ILE A 79 19.23 25.87 -19.07
CA ILE A 79 17.85 25.76 -19.55
C ILE A 79 17.15 27.04 -19.14
N ILE A 80 16.65 27.76 -20.14
CA ILE A 80 16.00 29.06 -20.03
C ILE A 80 14.71 28.90 -19.22
N GLY A 81 14.60 29.62 -18.10
CA GLY A 81 13.33 29.98 -17.48
C GLY A 81 12.61 28.95 -16.60
N LYS A 82 13.16 28.67 -15.41
CA LYS A 82 12.35 28.59 -14.17
C LYS A 82 13.27 28.64 -12.95
N PRO A 83 13.06 29.57 -11.99
CA PRO A 83 13.88 29.66 -10.79
C PRO A 83 13.72 28.40 -9.92
N PRO A 84 14.80 27.91 -9.29
CA PRO A 84 14.80 26.63 -8.59
C PRO A 84 14.34 26.81 -7.15
N ASP A 85 13.03 26.92 -6.94
CA ASP A 85 12.45 26.57 -5.64
C ASP A 85 11.74 25.23 -5.81
N LYS A 86 12.46 24.15 -5.48
CA LYS A 86 12.10 22.74 -5.73
C LYS A 86 11.00 22.22 -4.80
N ARG A 87 9.93 23.00 -4.57
CA ARG A 87 8.69 22.54 -3.93
C ARG A 87 7.42 23.14 -4.56
N GLN A 88 7.47 23.66 -5.78
CA GLN A 88 6.24 23.93 -6.52
C GLN A 88 5.65 22.59 -6.97
N SER A 89 4.54 22.20 -6.33
CA SER A 89 3.66 21.13 -6.74
C SER A 89 3.51 21.14 -8.26
N ALA A 90 3.86 20.04 -8.91
CA ALA A 90 3.81 19.88 -10.37
C ALA A 90 2.38 19.84 -10.94
N ILE A 91 1.41 20.48 -10.29
CA ILE A 91 0.08 20.69 -10.83
C ILE A 91 0.11 22.05 -11.52
N ALA A 92 0.62 22.06 -12.75
CA ALA A 92 0.64 23.24 -13.61
C ALA A 92 -0.71 23.47 -14.33
N GLU A 93 -1.74 22.73 -13.95
CA GLU A 93 -3.07 22.80 -14.57
C GLU A 93 -3.95 23.84 -13.90
N GLU A 94 -4.78 24.52 -14.70
CA GLU A 94 -5.77 25.48 -14.22
C GLU A 94 -6.86 24.77 -13.39
N PRO A 95 -7.38 25.40 -12.33
CA PRO A 95 -8.46 24.81 -11.54
C PRO A 95 -9.72 24.62 -12.39
N ILE A 96 -10.33 23.44 -12.31
CA ILE A 96 -11.54 23.10 -13.09
C ILE A 96 -12.77 23.97 -12.79
N GLY A 97 -12.76 24.67 -11.66
CA GLY A 97 -13.87 25.49 -11.18
C GLY A 97 -14.97 24.67 -10.47
N ARG A 98 -15.74 25.36 -9.63
CA ARG A 98 -16.76 24.75 -8.77
C ARG A 98 -17.88 24.07 -9.55
N GLU A 99 -18.36 24.69 -10.62
CA GLU A 99 -19.46 24.15 -11.44
C GLU A 99 -19.08 22.80 -12.06
N ARG A 100 -17.89 22.72 -12.65
CA ARG A 100 -17.39 21.47 -13.22
C ARG A 100 -17.10 20.42 -12.16
N LEU A 101 -16.61 20.83 -10.99
CA LEU A 101 -16.42 19.93 -9.85
C LEU A 101 -17.77 19.33 -9.40
N LEU A 102 -18.84 20.14 -9.31
CA LEU A 102 -20.17 19.64 -9.00
C LEU A 102 -20.68 18.63 -10.04
N ALA A 103 -20.47 18.90 -11.33
CA ALA A 103 -20.83 17.96 -12.39
C ALA A 103 -20.04 16.63 -12.29
N HIS A 104 -18.76 16.70 -11.91
CA HIS A 104 -17.96 15.49 -11.66
C HIS A 104 -18.46 14.72 -10.43
N LEU A 105 -18.77 15.42 -9.33
CA LEU A 105 -19.33 14.79 -8.12
C LEU A 105 -20.67 14.12 -8.40
N GLU A 106 -21.55 14.78 -9.17
CA GLU A 106 -22.83 14.21 -9.61
C GLU A 106 -22.64 12.95 -10.46
N ALA A 107 -21.70 12.98 -11.41
CA ALA A 107 -21.37 11.82 -12.26
C ALA A 107 -20.83 10.63 -11.44
N GLU A 108 -20.12 10.91 -10.35
CA GLU A 108 -19.61 9.92 -9.38
C GLU A 108 -20.65 9.57 -8.31
N MET A 109 -21.89 10.08 -8.44
CA MET A 109 -23.02 9.85 -7.52
C MET A 109 -22.74 10.32 -6.08
N ILE A 110 -21.93 11.36 -5.92
CA ILE A 110 -21.61 11.97 -4.62
C ILE A 110 -22.60 13.13 -4.36
N PRO A 111 -23.49 13.03 -3.36
CA PRO A 111 -24.55 14.02 -3.13
C PRO A 111 -24.11 15.24 -2.30
N TYR A 112 -22.80 15.36 -2.01
CA TYR A 112 -22.27 16.41 -1.14
C TYR A 112 -21.64 17.54 -1.95
N PRO A 113 -21.90 18.81 -1.58
CA PRO A 113 -21.20 19.93 -2.18
C PRO A 113 -19.71 19.93 -1.79
N PRO A 114 -18.82 20.52 -2.62
CA PRO A 114 -17.38 20.58 -2.35
C PRO A 114 -17.04 21.17 -0.99
N GLU A 115 -17.79 22.17 -0.54
CA GLU A 115 -17.58 22.83 0.74
C GLU A 115 -17.80 21.88 1.93
N GLU A 116 -18.81 21.01 1.83
CA GLU A 116 -19.10 20.00 2.86
C GLU A 116 -18.05 18.89 2.85
N LEU A 117 -17.62 18.43 1.67
CA LEU A 117 -16.52 17.45 1.55
C LEU A 117 -15.22 17.97 2.16
N LEU A 118 -14.92 19.26 1.99
CA LEU A 118 -13.77 19.90 2.64
C LEU A 118 -13.95 19.95 4.16
N SER A 119 -15.14 20.29 4.65
CA SER A 119 -15.44 20.31 6.08
C SER A 119 -15.29 18.93 6.73
N ILE A 120 -15.76 17.88 6.04
CA ILE A 120 -15.59 16.49 6.49
C ILE A 120 -14.10 16.15 6.53
N GLY A 121 -13.38 16.39 5.43
CA GLY A 121 -11.95 16.10 5.35
C GLY A 121 -11.11 16.81 6.41
N GLN A 122 -11.43 18.06 6.74
CA GLN A 122 -10.79 18.80 7.83
C GLN A 122 -11.08 18.21 9.21
N SER A 123 -12.33 17.80 9.45
CA SER A 123 -12.74 17.17 10.72
C SER A 123 -12.05 15.83 10.91
N GLU A 124 -12.03 14.99 9.88
CA GLU A 124 -11.34 13.69 9.91
C GLU A 124 -9.82 13.86 10.07
N TYR A 125 -9.22 14.84 9.40
CA TYR A 125 -7.79 15.12 9.56
C TYR A 125 -7.43 15.55 10.99
N ALA A 126 -8.26 16.41 11.60
CA ALA A 126 -8.08 16.83 12.99
C ALA A 126 -8.19 15.63 13.94
N TRP A 127 -9.15 14.74 13.72
CA TRP A 127 -9.28 13.50 14.48
C TRP A 127 -8.04 12.60 14.35
N CYS A 128 -7.54 12.39 13.12
CA CYS A 128 -6.31 11.62 12.90
C CYS A 128 -5.12 12.23 13.66
N GLU A 129 -4.95 13.55 13.66
CA GLU A 129 -3.88 14.21 14.40
C GLU A 129 -4.00 13.98 15.91
N GLU A 130 -5.21 14.01 16.46
CA GLU A 130 -5.45 13.71 17.88
C GLU A 130 -5.10 12.27 18.25
N GLU A 131 -5.48 11.29 17.42
CA GLU A 131 -5.12 9.88 17.63
C GLU A 131 -3.61 9.65 17.49
N MET A 132 -2.95 10.30 16.52
CA MET A 132 -1.50 10.30 16.36
C MET A 132 -0.80 10.84 17.61
N ILE A 133 -1.32 11.92 18.21
CA ILE A 133 -0.77 12.49 19.45
C ILE A 133 -0.96 11.54 20.64
N LYS A 134 -2.10 10.84 20.74
CA LYS A 134 -2.34 9.84 21.79
C LYS A 134 -1.34 8.69 21.70
N ALA A 135 -1.21 8.09 20.51
CA ALA A 135 -0.25 7.02 20.25
C ALA A 135 1.20 7.47 20.49
N SER A 136 1.57 8.67 20.01
CA SER A 136 2.87 9.29 20.26
C SER A 136 3.17 9.49 21.75
N THR A 137 2.15 9.83 22.55
CA THR A 137 2.28 9.96 24.00
C THR A 137 2.50 8.61 24.67
N GLU A 138 1.79 7.56 24.24
CA GLU A 138 1.99 6.17 24.69
C GLU A 138 3.41 5.67 24.37
N LEU A 139 3.99 6.08 23.23
CA LEU A 139 5.36 5.78 22.82
C LEU A 139 6.45 6.63 23.54
N GLY A 140 6.06 7.60 24.36
CA GLY A 140 7.01 8.47 25.08
C GLY A 140 7.53 9.67 24.27
N TYR A 141 6.98 9.96 23.10
CA TYR A 141 7.30 11.16 22.31
C TYR A 141 6.38 12.36 22.63
N GLY A 142 5.36 12.15 23.48
CA GLY A 142 4.40 13.19 23.87
C GLY A 142 3.64 13.72 22.65
N ARG A 143 3.54 15.05 22.53
CA ARG A 143 2.84 15.71 21.40
C ARG A 143 3.64 15.77 20.10
N ASP A 144 4.92 15.39 20.12
CA ASP A 144 5.76 15.37 18.91
C ASP A 144 5.52 14.09 18.11
N TRP A 145 4.32 13.97 17.55
CA TRP A 145 3.92 12.80 16.78
C TRP A 145 4.75 12.58 15.52
N HIS A 146 5.42 13.62 15.02
CA HIS A 146 6.37 13.49 13.91
C HIS A 146 7.58 12.64 14.31
N ARG A 147 8.10 12.79 15.53
CA ARG A 147 9.17 11.91 16.03
C ARG A 147 8.71 10.47 16.24
N ALA A 148 7.49 10.28 16.76
CA ALA A 148 6.90 8.94 16.88
C ALA A 148 6.77 8.27 15.51
N LEU A 149 6.26 9.00 14.52
CA LEU A 149 6.15 8.55 13.14
C LEU A 149 7.52 8.18 12.54
N GLU A 150 8.54 9.00 12.79
CA GLU A 150 9.90 8.71 12.33
C GLU A 150 10.51 7.47 12.99
N PHE A 151 10.17 7.21 14.26
CA PHE A 151 10.52 5.97 14.94
C PHE A 151 9.82 4.75 14.32
N VAL A 152 8.50 4.80 14.13
CA VAL A 152 7.72 3.68 13.55
C VAL A 152 8.22 3.32 12.14
N LYS A 153 8.61 4.31 11.33
CA LYS A 153 9.24 4.07 10.02
C LYS A 153 10.56 3.29 10.07
N THR A 154 11.19 3.15 11.24
CA THR A 154 12.39 2.31 11.39
C THR A 154 12.07 0.83 11.65
N LEU A 155 10.82 0.52 11.98
CA LEU A 155 10.37 -0.82 12.37
C LEU A 155 9.94 -1.62 11.14
N HIS A 156 10.91 -2.09 10.37
CA HIS A 156 10.68 -2.88 9.16
C HIS A 156 10.97 -4.36 9.39
N ALA A 157 10.38 -5.22 8.56
CA ALA A 157 10.70 -6.65 8.55
C ALA A 157 12.18 -6.90 8.22
N GLU A 158 12.69 -8.07 8.56
CA GLU A 158 14.01 -8.50 8.08
C GLU A 158 13.97 -8.78 6.58
N GLN A 159 15.15 -8.75 5.93
CA GLN A 159 15.24 -9.05 4.50
C GLN A 159 14.68 -10.46 4.22
N GLY A 160 13.73 -10.54 3.28
CA GLY A 160 13.07 -11.79 2.90
C GLY A 160 11.85 -12.14 3.74
N GLN A 161 11.56 -11.40 4.82
CA GLN A 161 10.40 -11.64 5.68
C GLN A 161 9.15 -10.85 5.29
N GLN A 162 9.25 -9.88 4.37
CA GLN A 162 8.12 -9.02 3.98
C GLN A 162 6.92 -9.82 3.44
N ALA A 163 7.18 -10.81 2.58
CA ALA A 163 6.11 -11.64 2.02
C ALA A 163 5.38 -12.44 3.11
N GLN A 164 6.13 -12.97 4.08
CA GLN A 164 5.56 -13.72 5.20
C GLN A 164 4.74 -12.79 6.12
N LEU A 165 5.27 -11.60 6.42
CA LEU A 165 4.57 -10.58 7.21
C LEU A 165 3.21 -10.24 6.59
N VAL A 166 3.19 -9.94 5.29
CA VAL A 166 1.96 -9.60 4.57
C VAL A 166 0.98 -10.77 4.58
N HIS A 167 1.46 -11.99 4.31
CA HIS A 167 0.62 -13.18 4.33
C HIS A 167 -0.02 -13.42 5.71
N ASP A 168 0.75 -13.28 6.78
CA ASP A 168 0.26 -13.51 8.14
C ASP A 168 -0.71 -12.41 8.56
N GLY A 169 -0.48 -11.15 8.16
CA GLY A 169 -1.42 -10.05 8.34
C GLY A 169 -2.78 -10.32 7.66
N VAL A 170 -2.78 -10.84 6.43
CA VAL A 170 -4.04 -11.24 5.76
C VAL A 170 -4.77 -12.33 6.53
N LEU A 171 -4.05 -13.32 7.07
CA LEU A 171 -4.68 -14.40 7.85
C LEU A 171 -5.24 -13.91 9.19
N GLU A 172 -4.52 -13.02 9.88
CA GLU A 172 -4.98 -12.36 11.10
C GLU A 172 -6.30 -11.62 10.85
N VAL A 173 -6.35 -10.86 9.77
CA VAL A 173 -7.53 -10.09 9.35
C VAL A 173 -8.71 -11.01 9.02
N ILE A 174 -8.49 -12.09 8.27
CA ILE A 174 -9.56 -13.06 7.97
C ILE A 174 -10.12 -13.67 9.25
N GLU A 175 -9.26 -14.03 10.20
CA GLU A 175 -9.65 -14.54 11.51
C GLU A 175 -10.48 -13.50 12.28
N PHE A 176 -10.04 -12.24 12.28
CA PHE A 176 -10.71 -11.12 12.95
C PHE A 176 -12.14 -10.92 12.45
N VAL A 177 -12.33 -10.81 11.14
CA VAL A 177 -13.66 -10.51 10.58
C VAL A 177 -14.62 -11.69 10.55
N THR A 178 -14.11 -12.93 10.62
CA THR A 178 -14.96 -14.13 10.57
C THR A 178 -15.17 -14.76 11.94
N ARG A 179 -14.12 -15.09 12.67
CA ARG A 179 -14.23 -15.87 13.92
C ARG A 179 -14.33 -15.00 15.16
N GLN A 180 -13.61 -13.90 15.21
CA GLN A 180 -13.60 -13.04 16.41
C GLN A 180 -14.85 -12.16 16.48
N TYR A 181 -15.25 -11.55 15.35
CA TYR A 181 -16.34 -10.57 15.33
C TYR A 181 -17.52 -10.91 14.42
N ASP A 182 -17.42 -11.95 13.57
CA ASP A 182 -18.48 -12.37 12.62
C ASP A 182 -19.10 -11.19 11.83
N LEU A 183 -18.24 -10.35 11.24
CA LEU A 183 -18.61 -9.11 10.57
C LEU A 183 -19.05 -9.31 9.12
N VAL A 184 -18.51 -10.33 8.46
CA VAL A 184 -18.79 -10.61 7.06
C VAL A 184 -18.67 -12.10 6.76
N THR A 185 -19.58 -12.60 5.92
CA THR A 185 -19.45 -13.94 5.37
C THR A 185 -18.42 -13.96 4.26
N VAL A 186 -17.30 -14.64 4.49
CA VAL A 186 -16.24 -14.83 3.48
C VAL A 186 -16.40 -16.19 2.81
N PRO A 187 -16.65 -16.26 1.49
CA PRO A 187 -16.69 -17.53 0.78
C PRO A 187 -15.36 -18.30 0.92
N PRO A 188 -15.37 -19.61 1.20
CA PRO A 188 -14.13 -20.39 1.42
C PRO A 188 -13.13 -20.34 0.26
N LEU A 189 -13.62 -20.09 -0.97
CA LEU A 189 -12.76 -19.90 -2.12
C LEU A 189 -12.08 -18.53 -2.09
N ALA A 190 -12.82 -17.45 -1.81
CA ALA A 190 -12.27 -16.10 -1.71
C ALA A 190 -11.15 -16.02 -0.64
N ALA A 191 -11.35 -16.64 0.52
CA ALA A 191 -10.36 -16.72 1.59
C ALA A 191 -9.05 -17.45 1.20
N LYS A 192 -9.06 -18.27 0.14
CA LYS A 192 -7.92 -19.12 -0.28
C LYS A 192 -7.31 -18.75 -1.62
N THR A 193 -8.00 -17.96 -2.44
CA THR A 193 -7.58 -17.66 -3.82
C THR A 193 -7.22 -16.21 -4.05
N TRP A 194 -6.89 -15.47 -2.98
CA TRP A 194 -6.18 -14.22 -3.12
C TRP A 194 -4.74 -14.51 -3.60
N LYS A 195 -4.14 -13.54 -4.28
CA LYS A 195 -2.80 -13.65 -4.85
C LYS A 195 -1.94 -12.54 -4.29
N MET A 196 -0.68 -12.86 -4.02
CA MET A 196 0.33 -11.90 -3.62
C MET A 196 1.57 -12.09 -4.50
N ASP A 197 2.06 -11.00 -5.06
CA ASP A 197 3.35 -10.92 -5.74
C ASP A 197 4.27 -9.94 -5.01
N MET A 198 5.58 -10.10 -5.19
CA MET A 198 6.53 -9.02 -4.88
C MET A 198 6.63 -8.07 -6.07
N VAL A 199 6.85 -6.78 -5.81
CA VAL A 199 7.19 -5.79 -6.84
C VAL A 199 8.40 -6.29 -7.65
N SER A 200 8.28 -6.26 -8.98
CA SER A 200 9.40 -6.52 -9.89
C SER A 200 10.52 -5.50 -9.63
N PRO A 201 11.81 -5.89 -9.68
CA PRO A 201 12.95 -5.01 -9.39
C PRO A 201 13.12 -3.80 -10.34
N SER A 202 12.15 -3.50 -11.22
CA SER A 202 12.16 -2.31 -12.07
C SER A 202 12.20 -1.02 -11.24
N PRO A 203 12.94 0.01 -11.67
CA PRO A 203 13.01 1.30 -10.98
C PRO A 203 11.68 2.03 -10.79
N GLU A 204 10.69 1.75 -11.62
CA GLU A 204 9.41 2.48 -11.66
C GLU A 204 8.49 2.16 -10.47
N PHE A 205 8.67 1.01 -9.83
CA PHE A 205 7.80 0.55 -8.74
C PHE A 205 8.44 0.71 -7.35
N GLN A 206 9.54 1.48 -7.24
CA GLN A 206 10.32 1.64 -6.01
C GLN A 206 9.54 2.28 -4.84
N SER A 207 8.46 3.02 -5.11
CA SER A 207 7.67 3.74 -4.09
C SER A 207 6.25 3.20 -3.90
N ALA A 208 5.85 2.17 -4.63
CA ALA A 208 4.50 1.66 -4.56
C ALA A 208 4.35 0.84 -3.27
N ALA A 209 3.86 1.49 -2.22
CA ALA A 209 3.76 0.97 -0.86
C ALA A 209 2.97 -0.35 -0.81
N LEU A 210 1.98 -0.51 -1.68
CA LEU A 210 1.33 -1.73 -2.14
C LEU A 210 0.39 -1.27 -3.28
N VAL A 211 0.20 -2.09 -4.32
CA VAL A 211 -0.77 -1.78 -5.38
C VAL A 211 -1.85 -2.85 -5.37
N GLY A 212 -3.08 -2.42 -5.17
CA GLY A 212 -4.30 -3.21 -5.29
C GLY A 212 -4.73 -3.56 -6.70
N GLY A 213 -5.47 -4.65 -6.85
CA GLY A 213 -6.02 -5.16 -8.10
C GLY A 213 -6.50 -6.61 -7.99
N GLU A 214 -6.33 -7.43 -9.03
CA GLU A 214 -6.55 -8.89 -8.93
C GLU A 214 -5.56 -9.61 -7.98
N LYS A 215 -4.51 -8.91 -7.56
CA LYS A 215 -3.44 -9.40 -6.69
C LYS A 215 -2.90 -8.26 -5.84
N MET A 216 -2.49 -8.59 -4.62
CA MET A 216 -1.72 -7.72 -3.74
C MET A 216 -0.26 -7.70 -4.20
N VAL A 217 0.39 -6.54 -4.20
CA VAL A 217 1.81 -6.43 -4.60
C VAL A 217 2.63 -5.81 -3.49
N ALA A 218 3.44 -6.63 -2.80
CA ALA A 218 4.30 -6.16 -1.71
C ALA A 218 5.63 -5.62 -2.25
N ALA A 219 6.08 -4.48 -1.74
CA ALA A 219 7.37 -3.90 -2.10
C ALA A 219 8.41 -4.12 -0.99
N TYR A 220 9.65 -4.44 -1.39
CA TYR A 220 10.79 -4.50 -0.48
C TYR A 220 12.08 -4.15 -1.23
N PRO A 221 13.11 -3.59 -0.57
CA PRO A 221 14.36 -3.24 -1.22
C PRO A 221 15.04 -4.40 -1.97
N THR A 222 15.46 -4.14 -3.21
CA THR A 222 16.21 -5.08 -4.05
C THR A 222 17.69 -4.72 -4.11
N VAL A 223 18.55 -5.62 -4.59
CA VAL A 223 20.01 -5.39 -4.63
C VAL A 223 20.42 -4.24 -5.54
N HIS A 224 19.64 -3.99 -6.59
CA HIS A 224 19.92 -3.01 -7.64
C HIS A 224 19.49 -1.57 -7.27
N MET A 225 18.75 -1.39 -6.18
CA MET A 225 18.32 -0.07 -5.72
C MET A 225 19.48 0.75 -5.12
N SER A 226 19.42 2.07 -5.31
CA SER A 226 20.32 3.01 -4.61
C SER A 226 20.16 2.88 -3.09
N HIS A 227 21.18 3.24 -2.32
CA HIS A 227 21.08 3.16 -0.86
C HIS A 227 19.91 4.01 -0.31
N GLU A 228 19.73 5.22 -0.84
CA GLU A 228 18.62 6.11 -0.48
C GLU A 228 17.25 5.50 -0.81
N SER A 229 17.08 4.94 -2.01
CA SER A 229 15.83 4.26 -2.40
C SER A 229 15.54 3.05 -1.52
N LYS A 230 16.57 2.28 -1.11
CA LYS A 230 16.41 1.16 -0.19
C LYS A 230 15.88 1.63 1.16
N LEU A 231 16.47 2.69 1.73
CA LEU A 231 16.02 3.25 3.00
C LEU A 231 14.61 3.81 2.90
N ALA A 232 14.26 4.51 1.81
CA ALA A 232 12.91 5.01 1.59
C ALA A 232 11.88 3.87 1.50
N SER A 233 12.21 2.79 0.79
CA SER A 233 11.35 1.61 0.69
C SER A 233 11.15 0.91 2.03
N LEU A 234 12.20 0.72 2.84
CA LEU A 234 12.06 0.15 4.20
C LEU A 234 11.14 1.01 5.08
N ARG A 235 11.28 2.33 4.97
CA ARG A 235 10.52 3.27 5.79
C ARG A 235 9.03 3.28 5.45
N THR A 236 8.69 3.18 4.17
CA THR A 236 7.29 3.16 3.71
C THR A 236 6.64 1.79 3.89
N ASN A 237 7.38 0.70 3.69
CA ASN A 237 6.88 -0.68 3.79
C ASN A 237 7.19 -1.30 5.16
N ASN A 238 7.11 -0.49 6.22
CA ASN A 238 7.39 -0.93 7.58
C ASN A 238 6.27 -1.84 8.10
N ILE A 239 6.52 -2.51 9.23
CA ILE A 239 5.61 -3.53 9.79
C ILE A 239 4.22 -2.96 10.06
N HIS A 240 4.16 -1.76 10.66
CA HIS A 240 2.93 -1.16 11.15
C HIS A 240 2.12 -0.50 10.03
N PHE A 241 2.78 0.15 9.06
CA PHE A 241 2.08 0.70 7.88
C PHE A 241 1.51 -0.40 6.98
N SER A 242 2.13 -1.58 6.98
CA SER A 242 1.63 -2.73 6.23
C SER A 242 0.44 -3.42 6.92
N HIS A 243 0.16 -3.09 8.18
CA HIS A 243 -0.86 -3.76 8.98
C HIS A 243 -2.27 -3.55 8.44
N SER A 244 -2.53 -2.35 7.89
CA SER A 244 -3.82 -2.06 7.27
C SER A 244 -4.01 -2.71 5.91
N THR A 245 -2.94 -3.11 5.25
CA THR A 245 -3.05 -3.53 3.85
C THR A 245 -3.80 -4.84 3.67
N GLY A 246 -3.74 -5.76 4.64
CA GLY A 246 -4.45 -7.03 4.56
C GLY A 246 -5.98 -6.83 4.47
N PHE A 247 -6.51 -5.88 5.25
CA PHE A 247 -7.94 -5.54 5.26
C PHE A 247 -8.33 -4.41 4.31
N HIS A 248 -7.38 -3.81 3.59
CA HIS A 248 -7.60 -2.85 2.50
C HIS A 248 -7.59 -3.51 1.10
N GLU A 249 -6.74 -4.52 0.91
CA GLU A 249 -6.51 -5.11 -0.41
C GLU A 249 -7.13 -6.50 -0.58
N VAL A 250 -7.37 -7.24 0.50
CA VAL A 250 -7.63 -8.69 0.41
C VAL A 250 -8.99 -9.12 0.95
N ILE A 251 -9.17 -9.10 2.26
CA ILE A 251 -10.43 -9.46 2.91
C ILE A 251 -10.51 -8.52 4.11
N PRO A 252 -11.60 -7.78 4.34
CA PRO A 252 -12.90 -7.87 3.68
C PRO A 252 -13.09 -7.03 2.40
N ASP A 253 -12.07 -6.47 1.80
CA ASP A 253 -12.21 -5.56 0.65
C ASP A 253 -11.14 -5.78 -0.44
N HIS A 254 -11.07 -4.85 -1.39
CA HIS A 254 -10.71 -5.03 -2.81
C HIS A 254 -10.96 -6.43 -3.36
N HIS A 255 -10.13 -7.43 -3.07
CA HIS A 255 -10.35 -8.82 -3.51
C HIS A 255 -11.73 -9.37 -3.12
N LEU A 256 -12.22 -9.23 -1.87
CA LEU A 256 -13.58 -9.74 -1.55
C LEU A 256 -14.66 -8.97 -2.33
N GLN A 257 -14.53 -7.65 -2.40
CA GLN A 257 -15.51 -6.78 -3.05
C GLN A 257 -15.61 -7.10 -4.55
N LEU A 258 -14.47 -7.20 -5.23
CA LEU A 258 -14.39 -7.59 -6.64
C LEU A 258 -14.85 -9.03 -6.87
N TYR A 259 -14.49 -9.96 -5.97
CA TYR A 259 -14.98 -11.34 -6.01
C TYR A 259 -16.51 -11.39 -5.99
N MET A 260 -17.15 -10.59 -5.15
CA MET A 260 -18.61 -10.56 -5.04
C MET A 260 -19.27 -9.81 -6.20
N ASN A 261 -18.70 -8.70 -6.65
CA ASN A 261 -19.26 -7.85 -7.72
C ASN A 261 -19.42 -8.59 -9.06
N VAL A 262 -18.50 -9.51 -9.40
CA VAL A 262 -18.60 -10.30 -10.64
C VAL A 262 -19.58 -11.48 -10.53
N ARG A 263 -20.14 -11.74 -9.35
CA ARG A 263 -21.04 -12.88 -9.08
C ARG A 263 -22.45 -12.47 -8.70
N HIS A 264 -22.62 -11.29 -8.10
CA HIS A 264 -23.89 -10.84 -7.55
C HIS A 264 -24.29 -9.49 -8.12
N ARG A 265 -25.52 -9.42 -8.65
CA ARG A 265 -26.09 -8.19 -9.22
C ARG A 265 -25.12 -7.51 -10.20
N THR A 266 -24.55 -8.29 -11.11
CA THR A 266 -23.48 -7.87 -12.04
C THR A 266 -23.87 -6.69 -12.93
N TYR A 267 -25.17 -6.46 -13.16
CA TYR A 267 -25.69 -5.26 -13.83
C TYR A 267 -25.30 -3.94 -13.13
N ARG A 268 -24.93 -3.97 -11.84
CA ARG A 268 -24.44 -2.79 -11.11
C ARG A 268 -23.08 -2.30 -11.59
N ALA A 269 -22.33 -3.12 -12.34
CA ALA A 269 -21.05 -2.71 -12.92
C ALA A 269 -21.17 -1.49 -13.85
N LEU A 270 -22.37 -1.22 -14.40
CA LEU A 270 -22.66 -0.01 -15.18
C LEU A 270 -22.51 1.28 -14.37
N PHE A 271 -22.61 1.20 -13.05
CA PHE A 271 -22.50 2.32 -12.10
C PHE A 271 -21.17 2.26 -11.34
N TYR A 272 -20.11 1.75 -11.98
CA TYR A 272 -18.78 1.72 -11.36
C TYR A 272 -18.34 3.15 -11.02
N THR A 273 -17.84 3.30 -9.80
CA THR A 273 -17.15 4.51 -9.34
C THR A 273 -16.02 4.09 -8.39
N PRO A 274 -14.83 4.71 -8.47
CA PRO A 274 -13.73 4.41 -7.54
C PRO A 274 -14.12 4.71 -6.09
N PHE A 275 -15.05 5.64 -5.84
CA PHE A 275 -15.51 5.96 -4.50
C PHE A 275 -16.29 4.82 -3.84
N TRP A 276 -16.91 3.93 -4.62
CA TRP A 276 -17.53 2.73 -4.08
C TRP A 276 -16.49 1.66 -3.70
N ILE A 277 -15.38 1.61 -4.43
CA ILE A 277 -14.31 0.64 -4.19
C ILE A 277 -13.46 1.09 -3.00
N GLU A 278 -12.83 2.24 -3.12
CA GLU A 278 -11.94 2.83 -2.11
C GLU A 278 -12.70 3.27 -0.86
N GLY A 279 -13.95 3.75 -1.01
CA GLY A 279 -14.79 4.09 0.14
C GLY A 279 -15.27 2.85 0.90
N GLY A 280 -15.47 1.73 0.20
CA GLY A 280 -15.70 0.43 0.82
C GLY A 280 -14.50 0.01 1.66
N ALA A 281 -13.29 0.22 1.15
CA ALA A 281 -12.06 -0.05 1.88
C ALA A 281 -11.91 0.81 3.13
N MET A 282 -12.01 2.13 2.96
CA MET A 282 -11.98 3.12 4.04
C MET A 282 -12.98 2.80 5.16
N TYR A 283 -14.20 2.36 4.82
CA TYR A 283 -15.19 1.94 5.81
C TYR A 283 -14.68 0.80 6.70
N TRP A 284 -14.01 -0.20 6.11
CA TRP A 284 -13.43 -1.29 6.88
C TRP A 284 -12.27 -0.83 7.74
N GLU A 285 -11.40 0.06 7.24
CA GLU A 285 -10.31 0.62 8.06
C GLU A 285 -10.85 1.27 9.34
N MET A 286 -11.91 2.08 9.22
CA MET A 286 -12.56 2.73 10.36
C MET A 286 -13.25 1.72 11.29
N LEU A 287 -13.90 0.69 10.74
CA LEU A 287 -14.54 -0.34 11.56
C LEU A 287 -13.52 -1.18 12.35
N PHE A 288 -12.35 -1.45 11.77
CA PHE A 288 -11.24 -2.13 12.44
C PHE A 288 -10.65 -1.27 13.56
N TRP A 289 -10.50 0.03 13.30
CA TRP A 289 -10.09 1.01 14.32
C TRP A 289 -11.04 1.01 15.52
N ASP A 290 -12.35 1.09 15.27
CA ASP A 290 -13.38 1.10 16.33
C ASP A 290 -13.38 -0.19 17.15
N LYS A 291 -13.09 -1.32 16.50
CA LYS A 291 -12.97 -2.63 17.14
C LYS A 291 -11.60 -2.92 17.77
N LYS A 292 -10.73 -1.90 17.85
CA LYS A 292 -9.42 -1.97 18.51
C LYS A 292 -8.51 -3.03 17.89
N PHE A 293 -8.56 -3.16 16.57
CA PHE A 293 -7.62 -3.98 15.82
C PHE A 293 -6.16 -3.57 16.01
N PRO A 294 -5.76 -2.27 15.91
CA PRO A 294 -4.41 -1.87 16.28
C PRO A 294 -4.22 -2.02 17.79
N THR A 295 -3.32 -2.93 18.18
CA THR A 295 -3.14 -3.33 19.59
C THR A 295 -2.00 -2.58 20.27
N THR A 296 -1.02 -2.14 19.49
CA THR A 296 0.15 -1.38 19.97
C THR A 296 0.05 0.08 19.55
N PRO A 297 0.70 1.02 20.26
CA PRO A 297 0.74 2.39 19.79
C PRO A 297 1.52 2.55 18.48
N GLU A 298 2.41 1.63 18.14
CA GLU A 298 3.04 1.57 16.82
C GLU A 298 2.04 1.24 15.70
N ASP A 299 1.10 0.30 15.91
CA ASP A 299 0.03 0.00 14.93
C ASP A 299 -0.96 1.16 14.75
N LYS A 300 -1.07 2.03 15.76
CA LYS A 300 -1.95 3.21 15.72
C LYS A 300 -1.34 4.39 14.93
N ILE A 301 -0.03 4.37 14.66
CA ILE A 301 0.72 5.43 13.95
C ILE A 301 0.78 5.15 12.45
#